data_AF-A0A2V9KU60-F1
#
_entry.id   AF-A0A2V9KU60-F1
#
_cell.length_a   1.000
_cell.length_b   1.000
_cell.length_c   1.000
_cell.angle_alpha   90.00
_cell.angle_beta   90.00
_cell.angle_gamma   90.00
#
_symmetry.space_group_name_H-M   'P 1'
#
loop_
_entity.id
_entity.type
_entity.pdbx_description
1 polymer ?
#
loop_
_entity_poly.entity_id
_entity_poly.type
_entity_poly.pdbx_seq_one_letter_code
_entity_poly.pdbx_strand_id
1 'polypeptide(L)'
;MAKIPRRGFLKGAATTALAAAAANSWFSRVARAQTSSTTTRVVIDPSRQIAELDRRLFGSFLEHLGRAIYTGIYEPGSKFGDSNGFRNDVINEIRQLGVPIVRYPGGNFVSGYHWLDGVGPKKDRPRVLDRAWNTLEPNQFGTNEFITWCRQTGCEPLLGMNFGTGSAEMAAALVEYCNVEKGTRWSDLRRQHGYEAPHRVKHWCLGNEMDGPWQIGHMSAADYGRKAADAARQMRVLDSSLKLIACGSSGPFMPTYLEWDRQVLEECYNEVDAISLHRYYGNGEETGGDTSKYLAMNLAMDRQIEEIIAVCDMVRGLKRSSKQLWLSFDEWNVWYRARSGDAANGHGAEAPHLLEEVYNLEDALLVGGLLNSLLRHSDRVRLACLAQLVNVIAPLMTNENGVLRQTIY
;
A
#
# COMPACT_ATOMS: atom_id res chain seq x y z
N MET A 1 63.53 11.23 36.56
CA MET A 1 63.54 10.79 35.15
C MET A 1 64.24 9.43 35.07
N ALA A 2 63.48 8.35 34.94
CA ALA A 2 64.03 6.99 34.87
C ALA A 2 64.55 6.69 33.45
N LYS A 3 65.82 6.31 33.33
CA LYS A 3 66.48 5.93 32.07
C LYS A 3 65.94 4.58 31.60
N ILE A 4 65.25 4.56 30.46
CA ILE A 4 64.84 3.33 29.80
C ILE A 4 66.10 2.60 29.29
N PRO A 5 66.32 1.33 29.64
CA PRO A 5 67.50 0.58 29.20
C PRO A 5 67.43 0.30 27.69
N ARG A 6 68.59 0.38 27.00
CA ARG A 6 68.73 0.16 25.53
C ARG A 6 68.07 -1.12 25.00
N ARG A 7 67.99 -2.19 25.81
CA ARG A 7 67.28 -3.44 25.47
C ARG A 7 65.75 -3.31 25.44
N GLY A 8 65.17 -2.37 26.21
CA GLY A 8 63.74 -2.04 26.18
C GLY A 8 63.37 -1.22 24.94
N PHE A 9 64.23 -0.30 24.52
CA PHE A 9 64.03 0.49 23.30
C PHE A 9 64.08 -0.36 22.02
N LEU A 10 65.02 -1.31 21.94
CA LEU A 10 65.13 -2.21 20.78
C LEU A 10 63.98 -3.23 20.68
N LYS A 11 63.43 -3.69 21.82
CA LYS A 11 62.21 -4.52 21.82
C LYS A 11 60.96 -3.73 21.43
N GLY A 12 60.87 -2.46 21.81
CA GLY A 12 59.80 -1.54 21.39
C GLY A 12 59.87 -1.22 19.90
N ALA A 13 61.05 -0.90 19.37
CA ALA A 13 61.23 -0.58 17.96
C ALA A 13 61.00 -1.78 17.03
N ALA A 14 61.39 -3.00 17.44
CA ALA A 14 61.11 -4.22 16.67
C ALA A 14 59.62 -4.55 16.61
N THR A 15 58.86 -4.31 17.69
CA THR A 15 57.40 -4.50 17.72
C THR A 15 56.65 -3.42 16.93
N THR A 16 57.17 -2.19 16.86
CA THR A 16 56.57 -1.14 16.01
C THR A 16 56.87 -1.34 14.52
N ALA A 17 58.06 -1.83 14.17
CA ALA A 17 58.43 -2.13 12.79
C ALA A 17 57.67 -3.34 12.21
N LEU A 18 57.39 -4.37 13.02
CA LEU A 18 56.55 -5.51 12.63
C LEU A 18 55.07 -5.11 12.50
N ALA A 19 54.56 -4.20 13.33
CA ALA A 19 53.21 -3.64 13.19
C ALA A 19 53.06 -2.76 11.94
N ALA A 20 54.09 -2.00 11.57
CA ALA A 20 54.10 -1.19 10.35
C ALA A 20 54.26 -2.04 9.08
N ALA A 21 55.00 -3.16 9.13
CA ALA A 21 55.15 -4.08 8.00
C ALA A 21 53.92 -5.00 7.78
N ALA A 22 53.14 -5.26 8.83
CA ALA A 22 51.87 -5.99 8.72
C ALA A 22 50.71 -5.14 8.19
N ALA A 23 50.84 -3.81 8.17
CA ALA A 23 49.83 -2.90 7.62
C ALA A 23 49.82 -2.87 6.07
N ASN A 24 50.89 -3.34 5.41
CA ASN A 24 51.05 -3.28 3.95
C ASN A 24 51.32 -4.63 3.27
N SER A 25 51.01 -5.76 3.92
CA SER A 25 51.16 -7.08 3.30
C SER A 25 49.85 -7.86 3.25
N TRP A 26 49.70 -8.66 2.19
CA TRP A 26 48.58 -9.55 1.89
C TRP A 26 48.21 -10.52 3.04
N PHE A 27 49.09 -10.68 4.04
CA PHE A 27 48.86 -11.56 5.20
C PHE A 27 47.88 -11.03 6.24
N SER A 28 47.51 -9.74 6.21
CA SER A 28 46.44 -9.19 7.05
C SER A 28 45.05 -9.80 6.77
N ARG A 29 44.87 -10.40 5.59
CA ARG A 29 43.64 -11.12 5.21
C ARG A 29 43.52 -12.52 5.82
N VAL A 30 44.63 -13.14 6.21
CA VAL A 30 44.62 -14.54 6.70
C VAL A 30 44.49 -14.62 8.23
N ALA A 31 45.00 -13.62 8.97
CA ALA A 31 44.93 -13.62 10.44
C ALA A 31 43.62 -13.04 11.02
N ARG A 32 42.76 -12.39 10.23
CA ARG A 32 41.42 -11.95 10.65
C ARG A 32 40.35 -13.05 10.55
N ALA A 33 40.72 -14.24 10.07
CA ALA A 33 39.77 -15.31 9.77
C ALA A 33 39.35 -16.18 10.98
N GLN A 34 39.83 -15.91 12.21
CA GLN A 34 39.54 -16.80 13.35
C GLN A 34 38.98 -16.13 14.62
N THR A 35 38.59 -14.85 14.57
CA THR A 35 37.77 -14.24 15.63
C THR A 35 36.85 -13.18 15.05
N SER A 36 35.82 -13.56 14.31
CA SER A 36 34.73 -12.64 14.00
C SER A 36 33.50 -13.03 14.82
N SER A 37 33.47 -12.60 16.08
CA SER A 37 32.20 -12.14 16.63
C SER A 37 31.82 -10.95 15.75
N THR A 38 30.90 -11.15 14.81
CA THR A 38 30.29 -10.07 14.03
C THR A 38 29.41 -9.27 14.97
N THR A 39 30.01 -8.44 15.80
CA THR A 39 29.26 -7.53 16.66
C THR A 39 28.58 -6.51 15.76
N THR A 40 27.28 -6.63 15.57
CA THR A 40 26.47 -5.60 14.90
C THR A 40 26.41 -4.38 15.80
N ARG A 41 26.79 -3.21 15.28
CA ARG A 41 26.74 -1.93 16.00
C ARG A 41 25.64 -1.05 15.41
N VAL A 42 24.67 -0.68 16.23
CA VAL A 42 23.66 0.35 15.91
C VAL A 42 24.06 1.66 16.60
N VAL A 43 24.02 2.77 15.87
CA VAL A 43 24.30 4.12 16.41
C VAL A 43 23.06 4.98 16.16
N ILE A 44 22.55 5.61 17.22
CA ILE A 44 21.42 6.53 17.15
C ILE A 44 21.96 7.94 17.36
N ASP A 45 21.83 8.78 16.34
CA ASP A 45 22.24 10.18 16.35
C ASP A 45 21.00 11.06 16.13
N PRO A 46 20.44 11.69 17.19
CA PRO A 46 19.25 12.53 17.09
C PRO A 46 19.38 13.73 16.16
N SER A 47 20.60 14.11 15.75
CA SER A 47 20.84 15.19 14.79
C SER A 47 20.65 14.76 13.33
N ARG A 48 20.63 13.45 13.06
CA ARG A 48 20.43 12.86 11.72
C ARG A 48 18.99 12.42 11.55
N GLN A 49 18.11 13.36 11.29
CA GLN A 49 16.70 13.11 11.01
C GLN A 49 16.47 12.84 9.52
N ILE A 50 15.59 11.87 9.19
CA ILE A 50 15.18 11.57 7.81
C ILE A 50 14.02 12.48 7.41
N ALA A 51 12.88 12.34 8.09
CA ALA A 51 11.69 13.15 7.89
C ALA A 51 10.75 13.10 9.09
N GLU A 52 9.78 14.01 9.13
CA GLU A 52 8.61 13.84 9.99
C GLU A 52 7.80 12.63 9.54
N LEU A 53 7.51 11.73 10.49
CA LEU A 53 6.80 10.49 10.24
C LEU A 53 5.33 10.76 9.91
N ASP A 54 4.95 10.48 8.67
CA ASP A 54 3.54 10.42 8.28
C ASP A 54 2.94 9.09 8.74
N ARG A 55 1.98 9.13 9.67
CA ARG A 55 1.34 7.91 10.17
C ARG A 55 0.65 7.11 9.07
N ARG A 56 0.28 7.72 7.94
CA ARG A 56 -0.34 7.02 6.80
C ARG A 56 0.56 5.96 6.16
N LEU A 57 1.83 5.86 6.56
CA LEU A 57 2.68 4.69 6.30
C LEU A 57 2.15 3.38 6.90
N PHE A 58 1.30 3.45 7.92
CA PHE A 58 0.68 2.28 8.56
C PHE A 58 -0.76 2.07 8.11
N GLY A 59 -1.11 2.55 6.90
CA GLY A 59 -2.41 2.33 6.32
C GLY A 59 -2.65 0.87 5.96
N SER A 60 -3.89 0.57 5.59
CA SER A 60 -4.26 -0.74 5.06
C SER A 60 -5.29 -0.59 3.95
N PHE A 61 -5.88 -1.69 3.51
CA PHE A 61 -6.64 -1.77 2.28
C PHE A 61 -7.79 -2.76 2.45
N LEU A 62 -8.96 -2.41 1.93
CA LEU A 62 -10.14 -3.24 1.83
C LEU A 62 -10.66 -3.21 0.40
N GLU A 63 -10.66 -4.36 -0.24
CA GLU A 63 -11.32 -4.58 -1.52
C GLU A 63 -12.64 -5.32 -1.33
N HIS A 64 -13.58 -5.11 -2.25
CA HIS A 64 -14.67 -6.07 -2.49
C HIS A 64 -14.10 -7.36 -3.11
N LEU A 65 -13.38 -8.13 -2.29
CA LEU A 65 -12.71 -9.37 -2.65
C LEU A 65 -13.02 -10.41 -1.56
N GLY A 66 -13.54 -11.56 -1.98
CA GLY A 66 -13.80 -12.69 -1.09
C GLY A 66 -14.55 -12.27 0.18
N ARG A 67 -13.95 -12.53 1.34
CA ARG A 67 -14.54 -12.23 2.65
C ARG A 67 -14.00 -10.97 3.33
N ALA A 68 -13.34 -10.05 2.61
CA ALA A 68 -12.81 -8.83 3.23
C ALA A 68 -13.94 -7.91 3.75
N ILE A 69 -14.96 -7.67 2.92
CA ILE A 69 -16.13 -6.88 3.29
C ILE A 69 -17.17 -7.78 3.97
N TYR A 70 -17.78 -8.67 3.19
CA TYR A 70 -18.86 -9.55 3.65
C TYR A 70 -18.29 -10.69 4.49
N THR A 71 -18.85 -10.91 5.69
CA THR A 71 -18.34 -11.83 6.74
C THR A 71 -16.98 -11.44 7.34
N GLY A 72 -16.31 -10.42 6.77
CA GLY A 72 -15.13 -9.76 7.32
C GLY A 72 -15.51 -8.58 8.19
N ILE A 73 -15.46 -7.35 7.64
CA ILE A 73 -15.83 -6.14 8.40
C ILE A 73 -17.34 -5.93 8.55
N TYR A 74 -18.16 -6.54 7.69
CA TYR A 74 -19.61 -6.33 7.60
C TYR A 74 -20.37 -7.66 7.53
N GLU A 75 -21.21 -7.90 8.55
CA GLU A 75 -22.00 -9.12 8.72
C GLU A 75 -23.30 -8.81 9.49
N PRO A 76 -24.34 -8.27 8.83
CA PRO A 76 -25.63 -8.00 9.46
C PRO A 76 -26.24 -9.23 10.13
N GLY A 77 -26.74 -9.05 11.36
CA GLY A 77 -27.33 -10.14 12.15
C GLY A 77 -26.31 -11.02 12.89
N SER A 78 -25.00 -10.79 12.71
CA SER A 78 -23.95 -11.45 13.49
C SER A 78 -24.02 -11.07 14.97
N LYS A 79 -23.69 -12.01 15.85
CA LYS A 79 -23.55 -11.75 17.30
C LYS A 79 -22.43 -10.74 17.62
N PHE A 80 -21.54 -10.49 16.67
CA PHE A 80 -20.47 -9.50 16.77
C PHE A 80 -20.83 -8.15 16.12
N GLY A 81 -21.95 -8.06 15.42
CA GLY A 81 -22.37 -6.88 14.67
C GLY A 81 -22.92 -5.75 15.54
N ASP A 82 -22.67 -4.50 15.14
CA ASP A 82 -23.40 -3.33 15.63
C ASP A 82 -24.74 -3.16 14.87
N SER A 83 -25.47 -2.08 15.17
CA SER A 83 -26.74 -1.78 14.50
C SER A 83 -26.61 -1.47 13.00
N ASN A 84 -25.40 -1.14 12.52
CA ASN A 84 -25.11 -0.95 11.11
C ASN A 84 -24.73 -2.27 10.41
N GLY A 85 -24.48 -3.34 11.17
CA GLY A 85 -23.97 -4.61 10.69
C GLY A 85 -22.45 -4.71 10.66
N PHE A 86 -21.72 -3.73 11.21
CA PHE A 86 -20.26 -3.78 11.29
C PHE A 86 -19.81 -4.65 12.47
N ARG A 87 -18.80 -5.49 12.26
CA ARG A 87 -18.27 -6.36 13.30
C ARG A 87 -17.45 -5.56 14.33
N ASN A 88 -17.96 -5.44 15.55
CA ASN A 88 -17.34 -4.69 16.64
C ASN A 88 -16.01 -5.31 17.10
N ASP A 89 -15.91 -6.63 17.10
CA ASP A 89 -14.67 -7.33 17.43
C ASP A 89 -13.56 -7.00 16.43
N VAL A 90 -13.87 -6.97 15.13
CA VAL A 90 -12.95 -6.53 14.08
C VAL A 90 -12.59 -5.05 14.20
N ILE A 91 -13.58 -4.16 14.46
CA ILE A 91 -13.32 -2.72 14.67
C ILE A 91 -12.36 -2.49 15.83
N ASN A 92 -12.50 -3.23 16.93
CA ASN A 92 -11.64 -3.09 18.09
C ASN A 92 -10.19 -3.50 17.78
N GLU A 93 -10.00 -4.58 17.03
CA GLU A 93 -8.68 -5.01 16.57
C GLU A 93 -8.00 -3.98 15.66
N ILE A 94 -8.76 -3.36 14.75
CA ILE A 94 -8.24 -2.34 13.83
C ILE A 94 -7.84 -1.06 14.58
N ARG A 95 -8.65 -0.64 15.56
CA ARG A 95 -8.30 0.47 16.46
C ARG A 95 -7.04 0.18 17.26
N GLN A 96 -6.90 -1.05 17.76
CA GLN A 96 -5.70 -1.48 18.49
C GLN A 96 -4.46 -1.49 17.60
N LEU A 97 -4.58 -1.96 16.35
CA LEU A 97 -3.51 -1.94 15.36
C LEU A 97 -3.11 -0.51 14.97
N GLY A 98 -4.00 0.47 15.16
CA GLY A 98 -3.71 1.89 14.98
C GLY A 98 -3.67 2.31 13.51
N VAL A 99 -4.44 1.63 12.66
CA VAL A 99 -4.54 1.88 11.21
C VAL A 99 -5.11 3.29 10.97
N PRO A 100 -4.35 4.22 10.37
CA PRO A 100 -4.76 5.61 10.24
C PRO A 100 -5.51 5.93 8.94
N ILE A 101 -5.36 5.09 7.91
CA ILE A 101 -6.01 5.29 6.60
C ILE A 101 -6.30 3.92 5.96
N VAL A 102 -7.43 3.80 5.26
CA VAL A 102 -7.82 2.57 4.56
C VAL A 102 -8.19 2.86 3.11
N ARG A 103 -7.55 2.15 2.18
CA ARG A 103 -7.89 2.14 0.75
C ARG A 103 -9.17 1.33 0.49
N TYR A 104 -10.05 1.82 -0.39
CA TYR A 104 -11.35 1.21 -0.74
C TYR A 104 -11.88 1.79 -2.06
N PRO A 105 -12.73 1.11 -2.87
CA PRO A 105 -13.27 -0.24 -2.73
C PRO A 105 -12.44 -1.33 -3.40
N GLY A 106 -11.26 -0.97 -3.89
CA GLY A 106 -10.62 -1.72 -4.94
C GLY A 106 -9.12 -1.73 -4.85
N GLY A 107 -8.63 -2.89 -5.30
CA GLY A 107 -7.65 -3.06 -6.34
C GLY A 107 -8.45 -3.31 -7.62
N ASN A 108 -8.35 -4.50 -8.21
CA ASN A 108 -8.97 -4.85 -9.48
C ASN A 108 -10.49 -4.58 -9.56
N PHE A 109 -11.23 -4.79 -8.45
CA PHE A 109 -12.68 -4.58 -8.38
C PHE A 109 -13.13 -3.21 -8.89
N VAL A 110 -12.41 -2.13 -8.54
CA VAL A 110 -12.87 -0.76 -8.84
C VAL A 110 -12.91 -0.47 -10.33
N SER A 111 -12.08 -1.13 -11.14
CA SER A 111 -11.97 -0.91 -12.59
C SER A 111 -13.22 -1.34 -13.36
N GLY A 112 -14.09 -2.16 -12.75
CA GLY A 112 -15.40 -2.54 -13.27
C GLY A 112 -16.59 -1.98 -12.48
N TYR A 113 -16.34 -1.26 -11.38
CA TYR A 113 -17.36 -0.88 -10.39
C TYR A 113 -18.13 0.40 -10.76
N HIS A 114 -19.45 0.39 -10.61
CA HIS A 114 -20.29 1.57 -10.73
C HIS A 114 -20.72 2.06 -9.35
N TRP A 115 -20.12 3.14 -8.84
CA TRP A 115 -20.32 3.58 -7.46
C TRP A 115 -21.77 3.91 -7.07
N LEU A 116 -22.62 4.23 -8.05
CA LEU A 116 -24.04 4.45 -7.80
C LEU A 116 -24.77 3.18 -7.34
N ASP A 117 -24.26 2.00 -7.70
CA ASP A 117 -24.83 0.71 -7.28
C ASP A 117 -24.68 0.50 -5.77
N GLY A 118 -23.65 1.10 -5.14
CA GLY A 118 -23.36 0.99 -3.71
C GLY A 118 -23.94 2.11 -2.84
N VAL A 119 -24.81 2.98 -3.35
CA VAL A 119 -25.42 4.07 -2.57
C VAL A 119 -26.95 4.01 -2.63
N GLY A 120 -27.62 4.80 -1.79
CA GLY A 120 -29.09 4.81 -1.72
C GLY A 120 -29.66 3.63 -0.93
N PRO A 121 -30.99 3.42 -0.96
CA PRO A 121 -31.64 2.37 -0.20
C PRO A 121 -31.14 0.97 -0.60
N LYS A 122 -30.65 0.19 0.38
CA LYS A 122 -30.05 -1.14 0.16
C LYS A 122 -30.93 -2.12 -0.65
N LYS A 123 -32.25 -2.00 -0.51
CA LYS A 123 -33.25 -2.84 -1.22
C LYS A 123 -33.31 -2.58 -2.73
N ASP A 124 -32.89 -1.40 -3.17
CA ASP A 124 -32.95 -0.96 -4.57
C ASP A 124 -31.58 -1.11 -5.27
N ARG A 125 -30.55 -1.52 -4.52
CA ARG A 125 -29.18 -1.71 -5.03
C ARG A 125 -29.10 -3.00 -5.85
N PRO A 126 -28.47 -2.98 -7.04
CA PRO A 126 -28.41 -4.14 -7.89
C PRO A 126 -27.40 -5.16 -7.37
N ARG A 127 -27.69 -6.43 -7.63
CA ARG A 127 -26.70 -7.51 -7.57
C ARG A 127 -26.00 -7.61 -8.92
N VAL A 128 -24.68 -7.52 -8.95
CA VAL A 128 -23.89 -7.47 -10.18
C VAL A 128 -22.79 -8.53 -10.19
N LEU A 129 -22.29 -8.87 -11.38
CA LEU A 129 -21.12 -9.72 -11.52
C LEU A 129 -19.86 -8.85 -11.35
N ASP A 130 -19.06 -9.15 -10.33
CA ASP A 130 -17.68 -8.71 -10.28
C ASP A 130 -16.84 -9.57 -11.23
N ARG A 131 -16.33 -8.90 -12.26
CA ARG A 131 -15.52 -9.51 -13.33
C ARG A 131 -14.05 -9.66 -12.95
N ALA A 132 -13.58 -8.97 -11.91
CA ALA A 132 -12.20 -9.09 -11.44
C ALA A 132 -11.98 -10.43 -10.72
N TRP A 133 -12.87 -10.80 -9.81
CA TRP A 133 -12.73 -12.00 -8.98
C TRP A 133 -13.73 -13.11 -9.31
N ASN A 134 -14.56 -12.91 -10.34
CA ASN A 134 -15.63 -13.83 -10.74
C ASN A 134 -16.58 -14.13 -9.56
N THR A 135 -17.05 -13.08 -8.89
CA THR A 135 -17.96 -13.16 -7.73
C THR A 135 -19.26 -12.40 -8.01
N LEU A 136 -20.30 -12.67 -7.22
CA LEU A 136 -21.51 -11.85 -7.21
C LEU A 136 -21.39 -10.78 -6.12
N GLU A 137 -21.53 -9.51 -6.50
CA GLU A 137 -21.50 -8.35 -5.62
C GLU A 137 -22.94 -7.88 -5.34
N PRO A 138 -23.44 -7.99 -4.09
CA PRO A 138 -24.80 -7.61 -3.74
C PRO A 138 -24.97 -6.11 -3.44
N ASN A 139 -23.88 -5.33 -3.43
CA ASN A 139 -23.80 -3.89 -3.17
C ASN A 139 -24.40 -3.45 -1.81
N GLN A 140 -24.46 -4.35 -0.84
CA GLN A 140 -25.02 -4.06 0.49
C GLN A 140 -24.09 -3.21 1.36
N PHE A 141 -22.84 -3.05 0.94
CA PHE A 141 -21.85 -2.16 1.51
C PHE A 141 -21.26 -1.32 0.37
N GLY A 142 -21.34 0.00 0.47
CA GLY A 142 -20.75 0.91 -0.51
C GLY A 142 -20.12 2.14 0.15
N THR A 143 -19.92 3.21 -0.62
CA THR A 143 -19.23 4.43 -0.19
C THR A 143 -19.74 4.96 1.15
N ASN A 144 -21.06 5.01 1.34
CA ASN A 144 -21.67 5.56 2.55
C ASN A 144 -21.44 4.70 3.79
N GLU A 145 -21.58 3.38 3.64
CA GLU A 145 -21.29 2.43 4.72
C GLU A 145 -19.80 2.44 5.05
N PHE A 146 -18.92 2.48 4.04
CA PHE A 146 -17.47 2.59 4.23
C PHE A 146 -17.07 3.85 5.00
N ILE A 147 -17.61 5.03 4.64
CA ILE A 147 -17.31 6.26 5.37
C ILE A 147 -17.80 6.20 6.82
N THR A 148 -18.97 5.60 7.05
CA THR A 148 -19.48 5.40 8.43
C THR A 148 -18.58 4.46 9.21
N TRP A 149 -18.13 3.37 8.60
CA TRP A 149 -17.18 2.44 9.17
C TRP A 149 -15.84 3.11 9.50
N CYS A 150 -15.27 3.92 8.58
CA CYS A 150 -14.05 4.69 8.83
C CYS A 150 -14.17 5.64 10.02
N ARG A 151 -15.32 6.31 10.19
CA ARG A 151 -15.59 7.15 11.37
C ARG A 151 -15.61 6.34 12.66
N GLN A 152 -16.10 5.11 12.62
CA GLN A 152 -16.07 4.23 13.79
C GLN A 152 -14.64 3.75 14.07
N THR A 153 -13.90 3.26 13.09
CA THR A 153 -12.52 2.78 13.30
C THR A 153 -11.54 3.90 13.60
N GLY A 154 -11.86 5.15 13.26
CA GLY A 154 -10.94 6.29 13.37
C GLY A 154 -9.97 6.38 12.19
N CYS A 155 -10.22 5.65 11.11
CA CYS A 155 -9.41 5.68 9.89
C CYS A 155 -9.85 6.84 8.98
N GLU A 156 -8.90 7.42 8.27
CA GLU A 156 -9.18 8.25 7.08
C GLU A 156 -9.54 7.35 5.89
N PRO A 157 -10.44 7.79 4.99
CA PRO A 157 -10.72 7.09 3.74
C PRO A 157 -9.73 7.47 2.62
N LEU A 158 -9.19 6.46 1.94
CA LEU A 158 -8.52 6.59 0.64
C LEU A 158 -9.40 5.93 -0.43
N LEU A 159 -10.02 6.72 -1.31
CA LEU A 159 -10.99 6.19 -2.28
C LEU A 159 -10.38 5.95 -3.67
N GLY A 160 -10.53 4.74 -4.19
CA GLY A 160 -10.22 4.38 -5.58
C GLY A 160 -11.35 4.74 -6.53
N MET A 161 -10.97 5.05 -7.78
CA MET A 161 -11.91 5.45 -8.83
C MET A 161 -11.91 4.45 -9.98
N ASN A 162 -13.07 4.28 -10.62
CA ASN A 162 -13.16 3.42 -11.80
C ASN A 162 -12.53 4.12 -13.02
N PHE A 163 -11.33 3.69 -13.39
CA PHE A 163 -10.65 4.13 -14.61
C PHE A 163 -10.66 3.07 -15.72
N GLY A 164 -11.16 1.86 -15.45
CA GLY A 164 -11.36 0.83 -16.45
C GLY A 164 -12.54 1.15 -17.36
N THR A 165 -13.76 0.99 -16.84
CA THR A 165 -15.00 1.30 -17.58
C THR A 165 -15.58 2.69 -17.29
N GLY A 166 -15.07 3.39 -16.27
CA GLY A 166 -15.57 4.71 -15.86
C GLY A 166 -15.02 5.87 -16.68
N SER A 167 -15.60 7.05 -16.48
CA SER A 167 -15.22 8.33 -17.12
C SER A 167 -14.71 9.35 -16.10
N ALA A 168 -13.99 10.38 -16.58
CA ALA A 168 -13.58 11.52 -15.76
C ALA A 168 -14.77 12.24 -15.11
N GLU A 169 -15.88 12.38 -15.85
CA GLU A 169 -17.14 12.94 -15.35
C GLU A 169 -17.68 12.14 -14.15
N MET A 170 -17.70 10.80 -14.23
CA MET A 170 -18.20 9.98 -13.12
C MET A 170 -17.26 9.96 -11.90
N ALA A 171 -15.96 10.16 -12.11
CA ALA A 171 -14.99 10.38 -11.05
C ALA A 171 -15.25 11.73 -10.35
N ALA A 172 -15.43 12.80 -11.10
CA ALA A 172 -15.80 14.12 -10.57
C ALA A 172 -17.16 14.07 -9.84
N ALA A 173 -18.15 13.38 -10.39
CA ALA A 173 -19.45 13.16 -9.76
C ALA A 173 -19.35 12.50 -8.37
N LEU A 174 -18.44 11.53 -8.21
CA LEU A 174 -18.19 10.90 -6.90
C LEU A 174 -17.55 11.88 -5.91
N VAL A 175 -16.60 12.71 -6.35
CA VAL A 175 -16.04 13.80 -5.52
C VAL A 175 -17.15 14.79 -5.13
N GLU A 176 -18.00 15.19 -6.07
CA GLU A 176 -19.11 16.10 -5.80
C GLU A 176 -20.07 15.51 -4.77
N TYR A 177 -20.46 14.25 -4.95
CA TYR A 177 -21.25 13.49 -4.00
C TYR A 177 -20.62 13.49 -2.60
N CYS A 178 -19.31 13.25 -2.52
CA CYS A 178 -18.60 13.15 -1.24
C CYS A 178 -18.30 14.49 -0.56
N ASN A 179 -17.99 15.55 -1.31
CA ASN A 179 -17.32 16.74 -0.76
C ASN A 179 -18.13 18.03 -0.90
N VAL A 180 -19.04 18.16 -1.87
CA VAL A 180 -19.84 19.39 -2.03
C VAL A 180 -20.96 19.45 -1.00
N GLU A 181 -21.18 20.63 -0.41
CA GLU A 181 -22.08 20.79 0.73
C GLU A 181 -23.54 20.45 0.38
N LYS A 182 -24.11 21.11 -0.62
CA LYS A 182 -25.51 20.97 -1.08
C LYS A 182 -25.76 21.78 -2.36
N GLY A 183 -26.95 21.64 -2.94
CA GLY A 183 -27.44 22.50 -4.03
C GLY A 183 -27.00 22.07 -5.42
N THR A 184 -26.49 20.84 -5.54
CA THR A 184 -26.14 20.21 -6.80
C THR A 184 -26.74 18.81 -6.86
N ARG A 185 -26.86 18.25 -8.07
CA ARG A 185 -27.43 16.91 -8.27
C ARG A 185 -26.77 15.87 -7.36
N TRP A 186 -25.43 15.85 -7.27
CA TRP A 186 -24.72 14.80 -6.55
C TRP A 186 -24.67 15.05 -5.04
N SER A 187 -24.51 16.30 -4.60
CA SER A 187 -24.55 16.63 -3.17
C SER A 187 -25.94 16.43 -2.57
N ASP A 188 -27.00 16.76 -3.31
CA ASP A 188 -28.38 16.53 -2.87
C ASP A 188 -28.74 15.04 -2.90
N LEU A 189 -28.20 14.26 -3.83
CA LEU A 189 -28.33 12.79 -3.82
C LEU A 189 -27.72 12.19 -2.54
N ARG A 190 -26.54 12.66 -2.11
CA ARG A 190 -25.94 12.23 -0.83
C ARG A 190 -26.87 12.51 0.36
N ARG A 191 -27.44 13.71 0.40
CA ARG A 191 -28.38 14.13 1.44
C ARG A 191 -29.66 13.29 1.44
N GLN A 192 -30.22 13.01 0.26
CA GLN A 192 -31.36 12.10 0.09
C GLN A 192 -31.07 10.68 0.59
N HIS A 193 -29.82 10.23 0.50
CA HIS A 193 -29.38 8.94 1.04
C HIS A 193 -29.15 8.96 2.58
N GLY A 194 -29.49 10.06 3.26
CA GLY A 194 -29.41 10.19 4.72
C GLY A 194 -28.11 10.83 5.23
N TYR A 195 -27.24 11.31 4.35
CA TYR A 195 -25.93 11.89 4.69
C TYR A 195 -25.92 13.39 4.44
N GLU A 196 -26.41 14.14 5.42
CA GLU A 196 -26.58 15.59 5.37
C GLU A 196 -25.25 16.32 5.11
N ALA A 197 -24.25 16.07 5.96
CA ALA A 197 -22.92 16.67 5.86
C ALA A 197 -22.04 15.95 4.83
N PRO A 198 -21.15 16.66 4.12
CA PRO A 198 -20.15 16.04 3.25
C PRO A 198 -19.27 15.03 4.00
N HIS A 199 -18.84 14.00 3.29
CA HIS A 199 -17.86 13.02 3.77
C HIS A 199 -16.45 13.63 3.90
N ARG A 200 -16.12 14.64 3.08
CA ARG A 200 -14.82 15.36 3.08
C ARG A 200 -13.63 14.41 2.85
N VAL A 201 -13.74 13.54 1.86
CA VAL A 201 -12.67 12.60 1.48
C VAL A 201 -11.53 13.39 0.83
N LYS A 202 -10.32 13.23 1.36
CA LYS A 202 -9.14 13.98 0.90
C LYS A 202 -8.29 13.22 -0.10
N HIS A 203 -8.15 11.91 0.06
CA HIS A 203 -7.23 11.09 -0.73
C HIS A 203 -7.96 10.21 -1.73
N TRP A 204 -7.44 10.20 -2.96
CA TRP A 204 -8.08 9.49 -4.07
C TRP A 204 -7.04 8.80 -4.97
N CYS A 205 -7.24 7.52 -5.25
CA CYS A 205 -6.49 6.78 -6.28
C CYS A 205 -7.21 6.91 -7.62
N LEU A 206 -6.49 7.40 -8.64
CA LEU A 206 -7.02 7.61 -10.00
C LEU A 206 -6.99 6.31 -10.81
N GLY A 207 -7.74 5.28 -10.37
CA GLY A 207 -7.71 3.95 -10.98
C GLY A 207 -7.05 2.88 -10.11
N ASN A 208 -6.73 1.75 -10.74
CA ASN A 208 -5.93 0.66 -10.18
C ASN A 208 -5.14 -0.05 -11.28
N GLU A 209 -3.81 -0.19 -11.14
CA GLU A 209 -2.97 -1.10 -11.94
C GLU A 209 -3.34 -1.18 -13.44
N MET A 210 -3.49 -0.02 -14.08
CA MET A 210 -4.02 0.05 -15.46
C MET A 210 -3.03 -0.49 -16.51
N ASP A 211 -1.82 -0.85 -16.10
CA ASP A 211 -0.75 -1.47 -16.90
C ASP A 211 -0.84 -3.00 -16.97
N GLY A 212 -1.54 -3.63 -16.04
CA GLY A 212 -1.69 -5.09 -15.99
C GLY A 212 -2.65 -5.61 -17.08
N PRO A 213 -2.28 -6.61 -17.91
CA PRO A 213 -3.17 -7.17 -18.93
C PRO A 213 -4.39 -7.90 -18.36
N TRP A 214 -4.40 -8.21 -17.06
CA TRP A 214 -5.57 -8.76 -16.35
C TRP A 214 -6.61 -7.67 -15.99
N GLN A 215 -6.22 -6.40 -16.01
CA GLN A 215 -7.05 -5.31 -15.51
C GLN A 215 -8.18 -4.98 -16.49
N ILE A 216 -9.39 -4.80 -15.96
CA ILE A 216 -10.52 -4.32 -16.75
C ILE A 216 -10.19 -2.92 -17.27
N GLY A 217 -10.19 -2.76 -18.59
CA GLY A 217 -9.87 -1.48 -19.22
C GLY A 217 -8.38 -1.15 -19.21
N HIS A 218 -7.49 -2.15 -19.11
CA HIS A 218 -6.06 -2.02 -19.39
C HIS A 218 -5.81 -1.11 -20.62
N MET A 219 -4.85 -0.20 -20.48
CA MET A 219 -4.55 0.81 -21.50
C MET A 219 -3.07 1.15 -21.54
N SER A 220 -2.65 1.93 -22.54
CA SER A 220 -1.27 2.43 -22.59
C SER A 220 -1.01 3.47 -21.50
N ALA A 221 0.26 3.63 -21.10
CA ALA A 221 0.66 4.61 -20.08
C ALA A 221 0.26 6.06 -20.46
N ALA A 222 0.42 6.42 -21.74
CA ALA A 222 0.06 7.75 -22.22
C ALA A 222 -1.45 8.00 -22.19
N ASP A 223 -2.27 7.00 -22.56
CA ASP A 223 -3.73 7.14 -22.52
C ASP A 223 -4.23 7.22 -21.08
N TYR A 224 -3.66 6.40 -20.19
CA TYR A 224 -3.92 6.48 -18.75
C TYR A 224 -3.55 7.86 -18.19
N GLY A 225 -2.33 8.33 -18.46
CA GLY A 225 -1.84 9.61 -17.97
C GLY A 225 -2.70 10.79 -18.42
N ARG A 226 -3.16 10.80 -19.68
CA ARG A 226 -4.10 11.84 -20.17
C ARG A 226 -5.46 11.77 -19.48
N LYS A 227 -6.00 10.56 -19.28
CA LYS A 227 -7.26 10.35 -18.55
C LYS A 227 -7.14 10.80 -17.10
N ALA A 228 -6.04 10.47 -16.43
CA ALA A 228 -5.74 10.89 -15.06
C ALA A 228 -5.62 12.41 -14.95
N ALA A 229 -4.92 13.07 -15.89
CA ALA A 229 -4.81 14.52 -15.91
C ALA A 229 -6.18 15.21 -16.10
N ASP A 230 -7.04 14.66 -16.95
CA ASP A 230 -8.38 15.21 -17.18
C ASP A 230 -9.30 15.07 -15.97
N ALA A 231 -9.40 13.86 -15.42
CA ALA A 231 -10.14 13.61 -14.20
C ALA A 231 -9.64 14.49 -13.04
N ALA A 232 -8.32 14.58 -12.85
CA ALA A 232 -7.73 15.37 -11.77
C ALA A 232 -8.09 16.86 -11.87
N ARG A 233 -8.07 17.46 -13.06
CA ARG A 233 -8.50 18.86 -13.26
C ARG A 233 -9.97 19.06 -12.88
N GLN A 234 -10.85 18.18 -13.36
CA GLN A 234 -12.28 18.27 -13.05
C GLN A 234 -12.56 18.10 -11.55
N MET A 235 -11.90 17.13 -10.91
CA MET A 235 -12.02 16.90 -9.46
C MET A 235 -11.53 18.11 -8.65
N ARG A 236 -10.43 18.75 -9.07
CA ARG A 236 -9.88 19.93 -8.37
C ARG A 236 -10.74 21.19 -8.49
N VAL A 237 -11.62 21.28 -9.48
CA VAL A 237 -12.64 22.35 -9.55
C VAL A 237 -13.63 22.23 -8.38
N LEU A 238 -13.97 20.99 -8.01
CA LEU A 238 -14.90 20.70 -6.92
C LEU A 238 -14.23 20.85 -5.55
N ASP A 239 -12.97 20.41 -5.44
CA ASP A 239 -12.18 20.52 -4.22
C ASP A 239 -10.69 20.63 -4.57
N SER A 240 -10.12 21.83 -4.41
CA SER A 240 -8.70 22.05 -4.72
C SER A 240 -7.74 21.42 -3.70
N SER A 241 -8.24 21.00 -2.54
CA SER A 241 -7.43 20.46 -1.43
C SER A 241 -7.12 18.96 -1.56
N LEU A 242 -7.71 18.29 -2.55
CA LEU A 242 -7.55 16.85 -2.76
C LEU A 242 -6.10 16.42 -2.94
N LYS A 243 -5.83 15.19 -2.51
CA LYS A 243 -4.59 14.43 -2.67
C LYS A 243 -4.81 13.30 -3.66
N LEU A 244 -4.27 13.46 -4.87
CA LEU A 244 -4.54 12.58 -6.00
C LEU A 244 -3.32 11.69 -6.28
N ILE A 245 -3.55 10.38 -6.35
CA ILE A 245 -2.51 9.36 -6.56
C ILE A 245 -2.71 8.76 -7.96
N ALA A 246 -1.74 8.94 -8.85
CA ALA A 246 -1.68 8.23 -10.11
C ALA A 246 -1.27 6.76 -9.90
N CYS A 247 -1.74 5.87 -10.75
CA CYS A 247 -1.32 4.47 -10.77
C CYS A 247 0.10 4.37 -11.34
N GLY A 248 1.04 3.90 -10.55
CA GLY A 248 2.30 3.39 -11.06
C GLY A 248 2.14 1.99 -11.63
N SER A 249 3.27 1.37 -11.96
CA SER A 249 3.28 -0.02 -12.41
C SER A 249 2.78 -0.99 -11.34
N SER A 250 2.12 -2.08 -11.79
CA SER A 250 1.67 -3.20 -10.93
C SER A 250 2.83 -3.90 -10.19
N GLY A 251 4.07 -3.65 -10.59
CA GLY A 251 5.27 -4.03 -9.86
C GLY A 251 6.50 -4.20 -10.76
N PRO A 252 7.68 -4.49 -10.19
CA PRO A 252 8.93 -4.58 -10.96
C PRO A 252 9.00 -5.72 -11.98
N PHE A 253 8.05 -6.66 -11.93
CA PHE A 253 7.94 -7.76 -12.88
C PHE A 253 7.28 -7.34 -14.19
N MET A 254 6.66 -6.15 -14.25
CA MET A 254 5.99 -5.67 -15.44
C MET A 254 7.00 -5.32 -16.54
N PRO A 255 6.77 -5.74 -17.81
CA PRO A 255 7.65 -5.36 -18.92
C PRO A 255 7.76 -3.85 -19.14
N THR A 256 6.78 -3.10 -18.68
CA THR A 256 6.66 -1.64 -18.78
C THR A 256 7.17 -0.92 -17.53
N TYR A 257 7.70 -1.62 -16.52
CA TYR A 257 8.15 -1.00 -15.26
C TYR A 257 9.15 0.15 -15.50
N LEU A 258 9.02 1.24 -14.74
CA LEU A 258 9.68 2.56 -14.90
C LEU A 258 9.28 3.35 -16.13
N GLU A 259 9.10 2.69 -17.27
CA GLU A 259 8.68 3.35 -18.51
C GLU A 259 7.21 3.77 -18.46
N TRP A 260 6.36 2.94 -17.86
CA TRP A 260 4.99 3.27 -17.49
C TRP A 260 4.98 4.49 -16.58
N ASP A 261 5.66 4.41 -15.44
CA ASP A 261 5.69 5.46 -14.43
C ASP A 261 6.15 6.80 -15.02
N ARG A 262 7.19 6.77 -15.86
CA ARG A 262 7.67 7.94 -16.59
C ARG A 262 6.61 8.53 -17.51
N GLN A 263 6.03 7.73 -18.41
CA GLN A 263 5.05 8.22 -19.39
C GLN A 263 3.78 8.74 -18.72
N VAL A 264 3.28 8.05 -17.69
CA VAL A 264 2.14 8.50 -16.89
C VAL A 264 2.41 9.88 -16.31
N LEU A 265 3.54 10.02 -15.63
CA LEU A 265 3.91 11.28 -14.99
C LEU A 265 4.19 12.37 -16.02
N GLU A 266 4.76 12.07 -17.18
CA GLU A 266 4.92 13.05 -18.27
C GLU A 266 3.57 13.62 -18.72
N GLU A 267 2.47 12.88 -18.62
CA GLU A 267 1.15 13.40 -18.98
C GLU A 267 0.46 14.13 -17.80
N CYS A 268 0.58 13.62 -16.56
CA CYS A 268 -0.24 14.10 -15.43
C CYS A 268 0.51 14.79 -14.26
N TYR A 269 1.83 14.98 -14.32
CA TYR A 269 2.67 15.43 -13.19
C TYR A 269 2.08 16.60 -12.38
N ASN A 270 1.59 17.63 -13.07
CA ASN A 270 1.14 18.86 -12.43
C ASN A 270 -0.21 18.69 -11.69
N GLU A 271 -1.00 17.70 -12.06
CA GLU A 271 -2.35 17.50 -11.54
C GLU A 271 -2.41 16.52 -10.36
N VAL A 272 -1.42 15.64 -10.22
CA VAL A 272 -1.35 14.61 -9.17
C VAL A 272 -0.39 14.98 -8.03
N ASP A 273 -0.58 14.41 -6.84
CA ASP A 273 0.28 14.63 -5.68
C ASP A 273 1.29 13.47 -5.47
N ALA A 274 0.96 12.29 -5.99
CA ALA A 274 1.75 11.07 -5.83
C ALA A 274 1.57 10.08 -6.98
N ILE A 275 2.44 9.07 -6.98
CA ILE A 275 2.33 7.85 -7.78
C ILE A 275 2.32 6.62 -6.87
N SER A 276 1.55 5.59 -7.25
CA SER A 276 1.44 4.34 -6.49
C SER A 276 2.58 3.37 -6.77
N LEU A 277 2.90 2.53 -5.78
CA LEU A 277 3.84 1.42 -5.87
C LEU A 277 3.19 0.16 -5.31
N HIS A 278 3.30 -0.91 -6.07
CA HIS A 278 2.72 -2.20 -5.73
C HIS A 278 3.82 -3.26 -5.68
N ARG A 279 3.83 -4.08 -4.62
CA ARG A 279 4.71 -5.25 -4.56
C ARG A 279 4.25 -6.29 -3.53
N TYR A 280 4.12 -7.52 -4.02
CA TYR A 280 3.91 -8.69 -3.19
C TYR A 280 5.16 -9.56 -3.17
N TYR A 281 5.47 -10.12 -2.00
CA TYR A 281 6.65 -10.94 -1.76
C TYR A 281 6.27 -12.38 -1.45
N GLY A 282 7.16 -13.31 -1.77
CA GLY A 282 6.93 -14.72 -1.46
C GLY A 282 8.21 -15.52 -1.42
N ASN A 283 8.16 -16.65 -0.71
CA ASN A 283 9.28 -17.59 -0.62
C ASN A 283 9.18 -18.68 -1.71
N GLY A 284 9.01 -18.26 -2.96
CA GLY A 284 8.77 -19.11 -4.12
C GLY A 284 9.92 -19.06 -5.12
N GLU A 285 9.60 -18.72 -6.38
CA GLU A 285 10.56 -18.71 -7.49
C GLU A 285 11.69 -17.68 -7.31
N GLU A 286 11.37 -16.44 -6.92
CA GLU A 286 12.36 -15.35 -6.77
C GLU A 286 13.44 -15.67 -5.72
N THR A 287 13.08 -16.41 -4.67
CA THR A 287 13.98 -16.80 -3.58
C THR A 287 14.53 -18.22 -3.75
N GLY A 288 13.86 -19.05 -4.54
CA GLY A 288 14.11 -20.50 -4.61
C GLY A 288 13.76 -21.24 -3.31
N GLY A 289 12.82 -20.72 -2.52
CA GLY A 289 12.48 -21.25 -1.19
C GLY A 289 13.54 -21.00 -0.10
N ASP A 290 14.55 -20.19 -0.37
CA ASP A 290 15.61 -19.85 0.58
C ASP A 290 15.16 -18.74 1.53
N THR A 291 14.88 -19.12 2.79
CA THR A 291 14.48 -18.18 3.85
C THR A 291 15.48 -17.04 4.03
N SER A 292 16.78 -17.24 3.83
CA SER A 292 17.77 -16.16 3.98
C SER A 292 17.60 -15.09 2.90
N LYS A 293 17.28 -15.48 1.67
CA LYS A 293 16.96 -14.54 0.59
C LYS A 293 15.60 -13.91 0.80
N TYR A 294 14.61 -14.70 1.22
CA TYR A 294 13.27 -14.21 1.51
C TYR A 294 13.27 -13.10 2.58
N LEU A 295 14.00 -13.30 3.68
CA LEU A 295 14.13 -12.28 4.73
C LEU A 295 14.92 -11.04 4.31
N ALA A 296 15.66 -11.10 3.19
CA ALA A 296 16.37 -9.97 2.60
C ALA A 296 15.53 -9.22 1.55
N MET A 297 14.29 -9.64 1.27
CA MET A 297 13.45 -9.04 0.23
C MET A 297 12.99 -7.60 0.54
N ASN A 298 13.16 -7.14 1.78
CA ASN A 298 13.00 -5.72 2.09
C ASN A 298 14.02 -4.83 1.36
N LEU A 299 15.21 -5.34 1.03
CA LEU A 299 16.16 -4.63 0.17
C LEU A 299 15.63 -4.46 -1.26
N ALA A 300 14.74 -5.35 -1.71
CA ALA A 300 14.08 -5.21 -3.00
C ALA A 300 12.96 -4.15 -2.95
N MET A 301 12.34 -3.94 -1.79
CA MET A 301 11.46 -2.79 -1.53
C MET A 301 12.24 -1.48 -1.58
N ASP A 302 13.36 -1.40 -0.86
CA ASP A 302 14.24 -0.22 -0.84
C ASP A 302 14.64 0.18 -2.29
N ARG A 303 15.08 -0.81 -3.08
CA ARG A 303 15.44 -0.59 -4.49
C ARG A 303 14.27 -0.05 -5.32
N GLN A 304 13.09 -0.66 -5.23
CA GLN A 304 11.92 -0.22 -5.99
C GLN A 304 11.55 1.24 -5.64
N ILE A 305 11.59 1.59 -4.35
CA ILE A 305 11.32 2.94 -3.89
C ILE A 305 12.34 3.93 -4.49
N GLU A 306 13.63 3.60 -4.45
CA GLU A 306 14.70 4.43 -5.02
C GLU A 306 14.57 4.61 -6.54
N GLU A 307 14.21 3.54 -7.27
CA GLU A 307 14.00 3.58 -8.72
C GLU A 307 12.83 4.50 -9.09
N ILE A 308 11.69 4.39 -8.39
CA ILE A 308 10.51 5.23 -8.65
C ILE A 308 10.75 6.69 -8.21
N ILE A 309 11.51 6.92 -7.13
CA ILE A 309 12.00 8.26 -6.76
C ILE A 309 12.78 8.88 -7.92
N ALA A 310 13.70 8.12 -8.53
CA ALA A 310 14.52 8.61 -9.63
C ALA A 310 13.66 8.97 -10.85
N VAL A 311 12.64 8.17 -11.18
CA VAL A 311 11.68 8.50 -12.25
C VAL A 311 10.91 9.78 -11.93
N CYS A 312 10.37 9.91 -10.71
CA CYS A 312 9.64 11.10 -10.28
C CYS A 312 10.48 12.37 -10.38
N ASP A 313 11.75 12.31 -9.95
CA ASP A 313 12.64 13.47 -9.92
C ASP A 313 13.18 13.81 -11.32
N MET A 314 13.35 12.83 -12.20
CA MET A 314 13.65 13.05 -13.61
C MET A 314 12.49 13.77 -14.31
N VAL A 315 11.25 13.29 -14.16
CA VAL A 315 10.07 13.95 -14.76
C VAL A 315 9.84 15.32 -14.14
N ARG A 316 10.08 15.50 -12.84
CA ARG A 316 10.07 16.82 -12.19
C ARG A 316 10.97 17.82 -12.91
N GLY A 317 12.20 17.40 -13.23
CA GLY A 317 13.18 18.19 -13.96
C GLY A 317 12.70 18.55 -15.37
N LEU A 318 12.14 17.58 -16.10
CA LEU A 318 11.55 17.79 -17.43
C LEU A 318 10.38 18.79 -17.40
N LYS A 319 9.53 18.70 -16.37
CA LYS A 319 8.40 19.61 -16.15
C LYS A 319 8.81 20.95 -15.55
N ARG A 320 10.07 21.11 -15.13
CA ARG A 320 10.60 22.30 -14.43
C ARG A 320 9.73 22.67 -13.22
N SER A 321 9.20 21.67 -12.53
CA SER A 321 8.26 21.86 -11.43
C SER A 321 8.97 21.99 -10.08
N SER A 322 8.55 22.97 -9.28
CA SER A 322 9.00 23.08 -7.89
C SER A 322 8.34 22.02 -7.00
N LYS A 323 7.18 21.49 -7.40
CA LYS A 323 6.47 20.42 -6.69
C LYS A 323 7.28 19.13 -6.73
N GLN A 324 7.43 18.50 -5.57
CA GLN A 324 7.97 17.15 -5.45
C GLN A 324 6.82 16.19 -5.15
N LEU A 325 6.65 15.17 -5.99
CA LEU A 325 5.68 14.11 -5.73
C LEU A 325 6.18 13.21 -4.59
N TRP A 326 5.25 12.84 -3.71
CA TRP A 326 5.44 11.76 -2.76
C TRP A 326 5.01 10.43 -3.37
N LEU A 327 5.31 9.34 -2.67
CA LEU A 327 5.00 7.98 -3.07
C LEU A 327 3.91 7.38 -2.19
N SER A 328 3.04 6.61 -2.83
CA SER A 328 1.95 5.85 -2.22
C SER A 328 2.24 4.36 -2.39
N PHE A 329 2.79 3.69 -1.39
CA PHE A 329 2.98 2.23 -1.46
C PHE A 329 1.68 1.53 -1.06
N ASP A 330 0.63 1.73 -1.85
CA ASP A 330 -0.76 1.42 -1.49
C ASP A 330 -1.20 -0.02 -1.80
N GLU A 331 -0.26 -0.87 -2.23
CA GLU A 331 -0.36 -2.33 -2.12
C GLU A 331 0.99 -2.97 -1.79
N TRP A 332 1.13 -3.50 -0.57
CA TRP A 332 2.26 -4.36 -0.22
C TRP A 332 1.83 -5.44 0.76
N ASN A 333 2.34 -6.67 0.57
CA ASN A 333 2.29 -7.74 1.57
C ASN A 333 3.11 -8.96 1.15
N VAL A 334 3.10 -10.00 1.97
CA VAL A 334 3.37 -11.38 1.58
C VAL A 334 2.14 -11.98 0.91
N TRP A 335 2.32 -12.51 -0.30
CA TRP A 335 1.29 -13.23 -1.05
C TRP A 335 1.92 -14.15 -2.10
N TYR A 336 1.84 -15.47 -1.88
CA TYR A 336 2.42 -16.47 -2.78
C TYR A 336 1.79 -17.87 -2.73
N ARG A 337 0.97 -18.16 -1.72
CA ARG A 337 0.29 -19.45 -1.54
C ARG A 337 -1.11 -19.44 -2.15
N ALA A 338 -1.86 -18.35 -1.98
CA ALA A 338 -3.25 -18.24 -2.44
C ALA A 338 -3.37 -17.46 -3.77
N ARG A 339 -2.65 -17.89 -4.81
CA ARG A 339 -2.53 -17.15 -6.10
C ARG A 339 -3.24 -17.79 -7.29
N SER A 340 -3.83 -18.98 -7.14
CA SER A 340 -4.42 -19.71 -8.25
C SER A 340 -5.55 -20.65 -7.80
N GLY A 341 -6.24 -21.26 -8.77
CA GLY A 341 -7.33 -22.20 -8.50
C GLY A 341 -8.50 -21.53 -7.79
N ASP A 342 -9.13 -22.26 -6.88
CA ASP A 342 -10.31 -21.79 -6.13
C ASP A 342 -10.00 -20.59 -5.22
N ALA A 343 -8.73 -20.40 -4.84
CA ALA A 343 -8.32 -19.25 -4.04
C ALA A 343 -8.36 -17.93 -4.83
N ALA A 344 -8.38 -17.98 -6.17
CA ALA A 344 -8.35 -16.81 -7.04
C ALA A 344 -9.56 -16.75 -8.01
N ASN A 345 -10.55 -17.61 -7.84
CA ASN A 345 -11.75 -17.65 -8.67
C ASN A 345 -13.00 -17.88 -7.82
N GLY A 346 -13.89 -16.89 -7.78
CA GLY A 346 -15.09 -16.93 -6.97
C GLY A 346 -16.22 -17.84 -7.48
N HIS A 347 -16.12 -18.39 -8.68
CA HIS A 347 -17.13 -19.27 -9.30
C HIS A 347 -18.57 -18.71 -9.28
N GLY A 348 -18.72 -17.39 -9.31
CA GLY A 348 -20.01 -16.71 -9.21
C GLY A 348 -20.67 -16.80 -7.83
N ALA A 349 -19.93 -17.16 -6.78
CA ALA A 349 -20.42 -17.13 -5.40
C ALA A 349 -20.40 -15.69 -4.83
N GLU A 350 -21.23 -15.45 -3.82
CA GLU A 350 -21.10 -14.26 -2.95
C GLU A 350 -20.13 -14.57 -1.82
N ALA A 351 -19.21 -13.65 -1.55
CA ALA A 351 -18.23 -13.73 -0.47
C ALA A 351 -17.48 -15.08 -0.34
N PRO A 352 -16.91 -15.66 -1.42
CA PRO A 352 -16.14 -16.91 -1.33
C PRO A 352 -14.82 -16.71 -0.59
N HIS A 353 -14.21 -17.83 -0.17
CA HIS A 353 -12.89 -17.84 0.46
C HIS A 353 -11.78 -17.63 -0.59
N LEU A 354 -11.48 -16.37 -0.88
CA LEU A 354 -10.45 -15.97 -1.84
C LEU A 354 -9.25 -15.34 -1.14
N LEU A 355 -8.05 -15.62 -1.66
CA LEU A 355 -6.78 -15.05 -1.19
C LEU A 355 -6.54 -15.22 0.33
N GLU A 356 -7.13 -16.24 0.96
CA GLU A 356 -6.97 -16.47 2.40
C GLU A 356 -5.66 -17.20 2.69
N GLU A 357 -4.61 -16.44 2.97
CA GLU A 357 -3.32 -16.99 3.38
C GLU A 357 -3.23 -17.20 4.89
N VAL A 358 -2.55 -18.29 5.27
CA VAL A 358 -2.12 -18.53 6.65
C VAL A 358 -0.64 -18.17 6.76
N TYR A 359 -0.33 -17.15 7.54
CA TYR A 359 1.04 -16.66 7.69
C TYR A 359 1.83 -17.42 8.74
N ASN A 360 3.14 -17.54 8.51
CA ASN A 360 4.09 -18.18 9.41
C ASN A 360 5.07 -17.15 10.02
N LEU A 361 6.10 -17.62 10.75
CA LEU A 361 7.08 -16.72 11.38
C LEU A 361 8.01 -16.01 10.37
N GLU A 362 8.42 -16.66 9.29
CA GLU A 362 9.27 -16.00 8.29
C GLU A 362 8.52 -14.88 7.56
N ASP A 363 7.21 -15.04 7.34
CA ASP A 363 6.34 -14.00 6.80
C ASP A 363 6.29 -12.77 7.72
N ALA A 364 6.10 -13.00 9.03
CA ALA A 364 6.10 -11.93 10.03
C ALA A 364 7.43 -11.18 10.10
N LEU A 365 8.56 -11.91 10.01
CA LEU A 365 9.88 -11.32 9.99
C LEU A 365 10.13 -10.48 8.73
N LEU A 366 9.68 -10.96 7.56
CA LEU A 366 9.75 -10.16 6.34
C LEU A 366 8.87 -8.92 6.43
N VAL A 367 7.61 -9.03 6.88
CA VAL A 367 6.70 -7.89 7.08
C VAL A 367 7.33 -6.83 8.00
N GLY A 368 7.96 -7.23 9.10
CA GLY A 368 8.74 -6.32 9.95
C GLY A 368 9.92 -5.66 9.21
N GLY A 369 10.60 -6.40 8.32
CA GLY A 369 11.62 -5.88 7.43
C GLY A 369 11.10 -4.85 6.42
N LEU A 370 9.92 -5.08 5.84
CA LEU A 370 9.24 -4.18 4.90
C LEU A 370 8.79 -2.89 5.59
N LEU A 371 8.24 -2.97 6.80
CA LEU A 371 7.92 -1.80 7.62
C LEU A 371 9.17 -0.94 7.90
N ASN A 372 10.31 -1.58 8.19
CA ASN A 372 11.57 -0.86 8.36
C ASN A 372 12.02 -0.16 7.07
N SER A 373 11.79 -0.76 5.90
CA SER A 373 12.03 -0.13 4.60
C SER A 373 11.16 1.11 4.41
N LEU A 374 9.85 1.01 4.64
CA LEU A 374 8.93 2.16 4.57
C LEU A 374 9.35 3.30 5.50
N LEU A 375 9.78 2.98 6.73
CA LEU A 375 10.28 3.97 7.69
C LEU A 375 11.57 4.66 7.23
N ARG A 376 12.51 3.91 6.64
CA ARG A 376 13.77 4.46 6.09
C ARG A 376 13.53 5.42 4.93
N HIS A 377 12.46 5.23 4.18
CA HIS A 377 12.08 6.04 3.02
C HIS A 377 10.89 6.99 3.31
N SER A 378 10.61 7.30 4.58
CA SER A 378 9.48 8.14 5.02
C SER A 378 9.54 9.62 4.59
N ASP A 379 10.67 10.04 4.05
CA ASP A 379 10.85 11.33 3.39
C ASP A 379 10.10 11.39 2.04
N ARG A 380 9.98 10.27 1.34
CA ARG A 380 9.30 10.19 0.03
C ARG A 380 8.05 9.33 0.04
N VAL A 381 8.04 8.21 0.76
CA VAL A 381 6.83 7.41 0.97
C VAL A 381 6.03 8.08 2.09
N ARG A 382 4.85 8.59 1.76
CA ARG A 382 3.99 9.34 2.72
C ARG A 382 2.68 8.62 3.00
N LEU A 383 2.38 7.58 2.24
CA LEU A 383 1.23 6.70 2.41
C LEU A 383 1.65 5.30 2.03
N ALA A 384 1.26 4.30 2.82
CA ALA A 384 1.40 2.90 2.45
C ALA A 384 0.23 2.09 3.00
N CYS A 385 -0.20 1.07 2.27
CA CYS A 385 -1.33 0.23 2.63
C CYS A 385 -0.93 -1.25 2.61
N LEU A 386 -0.92 -1.87 3.78
CA LEU A 386 -0.84 -3.33 3.89
C LEU A 386 -2.07 -3.93 3.20
N ALA A 387 -1.83 -4.73 2.16
CA ALA A 387 -2.86 -5.38 1.35
C ALA A 387 -3.08 -6.83 1.84
N GLN A 388 -4.16 -7.18 2.52
CA GLN A 388 -5.31 -6.35 2.92
C GLN A 388 -5.56 -6.43 4.44
N LEU A 389 -6.66 -5.84 4.91
CA LEU A 389 -6.92 -5.64 6.34
C LEU A 389 -7.57 -6.83 7.03
N VAL A 390 -8.49 -7.53 6.36
CA VAL A 390 -9.32 -8.62 6.94
C VAL A 390 -9.52 -9.74 5.92
N ASN A 391 -9.33 -11.00 6.34
CA ASN A 391 -9.46 -12.27 5.60
C ASN A 391 -8.56 -12.45 4.37
N VAL A 392 -8.59 -11.50 3.44
CA VAL A 392 -7.86 -11.52 2.18
C VAL A 392 -6.43 -11.09 2.45
N ILE A 393 -5.46 -12.01 2.35
CA ILE A 393 -4.03 -11.76 2.61
C ILE A 393 -3.82 -10.79 3.79
N ALA A 394 -4.40 -11.12 4.95
CA ALA A 394 -4.66 -10.16 6.01
C ALA A 394 -4.02 -10.51 7.36
N PRO A 395 -3.68 -9.51 8.20
CA PRO A 395 -3.27 -9.75 9.58
C PRO A 395 -4.43 -10.22 10.47
N LEU A 396 -5.68 -9.97 10.06
CA LEU A 396 -6.88 -10.37 10.79
C LEU A 396 -7.70 -11.37 9.97
N MET A 397 -8.12 -12.46 10.59
CA MET A 397 -9.06 -13.43 10.02
C MET A 397 -10.33 -13.46 10.85
N THR A 398 -11.48 -13.64 10.20
CA THR A 398 -12.78 -13.81 10.88
C THR A 398 -13.35 -15.20 10.62
N ASN A 399 -14.05 -15.71 11.62
CA ASN A 399 -14.90 -16.88 11.53
C ASN A 399 -16.14 -16.71 12.43
N GLU A 400 -16.93 -17.78 12.53
CA GLU A 400 -18.15 -17.88 13.36
C GLU A 400 -17.91 -17.73 14.88
N ASN A 401 -16.66 -17.89 15.33
CA ASN A 401 -16.25 -17.79 16.73
C ASN A 401 -15.64 -16.44 17.12
N GLY A 402 -15.23 -15.61 16.15
CA GLY A 402 -14.66 -14.29 16.42
C GLY A 402 -13.62 -13.88 15.40
N VAL A 403 -12.66 -13.08 15.87
CA VAL A 403 -11.50 -12.61 15.10
C VAL A 403 -10.23 -13.31 15.59
N LEU A 404 -9.33 -13.62 14.65
CA LEU A 404 -8.03 -14.25 14.88
C LEU A 404 -6.93 -13.33 14.34
N ARG A 405 -5.87 -13.16 15.12
CA ARG A 405 -4.66 -12.45 14.69
C ARG A 405 -3.69 -13.42 14.04
N GLN A 406 -3.24 -13.11 12.84
CA GLN A 406 -2.18 -13.85 12.16
C GLN A 406 -0.80 -13.43 12.67
N THR A 407 0.25 -14.14 12.27
CA THR A 407 1.63 -13.81 12.68
C THR A 407 2.09 -12.44 12.19
N ILE A 408 1.50 -11.90 11.13
CA ILE A 408 1.82 -10.58 10.55
C ILE A 408 1.04 -9.41 11.19
N TYR A 409 0.15 -9.66 12.16
CA TYR A 409 -0.56 -8.63 12.94
C TYR A 409 0.40 -7.92 13.91
#